data_AF-A0A355S3F2-F1
#
_entry.id   AF-A0A355S3F2-F1
#
_cell.length_a   1.000
_cell.length_b   1.000
_cell.length_c   1.000
_cell.angle_alpha   90.00
_cell.angle_beta   90.00
_cell.angle_gamma   90.00
#
_symmetry.space_group_name_H-M   'P 1'
#
loop_
_entity.id
_entity.type
_entity.pdbx_description
1 polymer ?
#
loop_
_entity_poly.entity_id
_entity_poly.type
_entity_poly.pdbx_seq_one_letter_code
_entity_poly.pdbx_strand_id
1 'polypeptide(L)' 'MKSLLLALCVTLTIPSHGALIITGVFDGPLPGGDPKGVELFATTDITDLAQFALGVANNGQGTDGVETILPSQAL' A
#
# COMPACT_ATOMS: atom_id res chain seq x y z
N MET A 1 -46.75 -8.98 -21.55
CA MET A 1 -46.32 -9.67 -20.30
C MET A 1 -44.90 -9.23 -20.02
N LYS A 2 -44.59 -8.93 -18.76
CA LYS A 2 -43.43 -8.15 -18.29
C LYS A 2 -42.10 -8.71 -18.81
N SER A 3 -41.27 -7.85 -19.42
CA SER A 3 -39.89 -8.14 -19.81
C SER A 3 -39.09 -8.56 -18.57
N LEU A 4 -38.66 -9.82 -18.52
CA LEU A 4 -37.78 -10.33 -17.48
C LEU A 4 -36.33 -10.14 -17.96
N LEU A 5 -35.80 -8.95 -17.75
CA LEU A 5 -34.37 -8.69 -17.88
C LEU A 5 -33.70 -9.19 -16.59
N LEU A 6 -33.28 -10.45 -16.58
CA LEU A 6 -32.53 -11.04 -15.48
C LEU A 6 -31.10 -10.51 -15.53
N ALA A 7 -30.81 -9.45 -14.78
CA ALA A 7 -29.46 -8.95 -14.59
C ALA A 7 -28.68 -9.92 -13.69
N LEU A 8 -28.03 -10.91 -14.31
CA LEU A 8 -27.07 -11.77 -13.63
C LEU A 8 -25.80 -10.95 -13.37
N CYS A 9 -25.77 -10.24 -12.25
CA CYS A 9 -24.55 -9.60 -11.74
C CYS A 9 -23.64 -10.70 -11.17
N VAL A 10 -22.93 -11.40 -12.05
CA VAL A 10 -21.79 -12.23 -11.65
C VAL A 10 -20.71 -11.23 -11.20
N THR A 11 -20.52 -11.08 -9.90
CA THR A 11 -19.37 -10.34 -9.37
C THR A 11 -18.13 -11.17 -9.65
N LEU A 12 -17.44 -10.91 -10.76
CA LEU A 12 -16.09 -11.43 -10.96
C LEU A 12 -15.22 -10.85 -9.85
N THR A 13 -14.76 -11.70 -8.94
CA THR A 13 -13.71 -11.34 -8.00
C THR A 13 -12.41 -11.22 -8.78
N ILE A 14 -12.08 -10.01 -9.21
CA ILE A 14 -10.77 -9.72 -9.79
C ILE A 14 -9.77 -9.78 -8.62
N PRO A 15 -8.75 -10.64 -8.65
CA PRO A 15 -7.71 -10.58 -7.63
C PRO A 15 -7.02 -9.22 -7.73
N SER A 16 -7.22 -8.37 -6.71
CA SER A 16 -6.44 -7.14 -6.58
C SER A 16 -5.06 -7.52 -6.06
N HIS A 17 -4.06 -7.51 -6.93
CA HIS A 17 -2.67 -7.54 -6.48
C HIS A 17 -2.33 -6.19 -5.84
N GLY A 18 -1.58 -6.21 -4.74
CA GLY A 18 -1.13 -4.98 -4.08
C GLY A 18 -0.22 -4.19 -5.03
N ALA A 19 -0.62 -2.97 -5.38
CA ALA A 19 0.15 -2.10 -6.28
C ALA A 19 1.53 -1.72 -5.70
N LEU A 20 1.65 -1.70 -4.38
CA LEU A 20 2.87 -1.38 -3.65
C LEU A 20 3.10 -2.42 -2.54
N ILE A 21 4.32 -2.95 -2.46
CA ILE A 21 4.71 -4.00 -1.50
C ILE A 21 5.88 -3.50 -0.66
N ILE A 22 5.86 -3.75 0.64
CA ILE A 22 7.05 -3.62 1.51
C ILE A 22 7.90 -4.86 1.32
N THR A 23 9.06 -4.71 0.69
CA THR A 23 9.99 -5.82 0.43
C THR A 23 11.11 -5.92 1.46
N GLY A 24 11.34 -4.84 2.22
CA GLY A 24 12.35 -4.81 3.27
C GLY A 24 12.05 -3.75 4.33
N VAL A 25 12.51 -4.04 5.55
CA VAL A 25 12.60 -3.09 6.66
C VAL A 25 14.00 -3.28 7.24
N PHE A 26 14.74 -2.21 7.43
CA PHE A 26 16.13 -2.31 7.83
C PHE A 26 16.54 -1.19 8.79
N ASP A 27 17.48 -1.56 9.66
CA ASP A 27 18.25 -0.66 10.51
C ASP A 27 19.66 -0.55 9.94
N GLY A 28 20.20 0.66 9.91
CA GLY A 28 21.56 0.93 9.48
C GLY A 28 22.60 0.52 10.54
N PRO A 29 23.90 0.51 10.17
CA PRO A 29 24.96 -0.01 11.03
C PRO A 29 25.38 0.94 12.17
N LEU A 30 24.85 2.17 12.23
CA LEU A 30 25.23 3.13 13.26
C LEU A 30 24.51 2.84 14.59
N PRO A 31 25.07 3.26 15.75
CA PRO A 31 24.39 3.12 17.03
C PRO A 31 22.98 3.71 16.99
N GLY A 32 21.98 2.97 17.48
CA GLY A 32 20.56 3.34 17.35
C GLY A 32 19.86 2.75 16.12
N GLY A 33 20.61 2.12 15.21
CA GLY A 33 20.08 1.50 13.99
C GLY A 33 19.91 2.51 12.86
N ASP A 34 20.72 3.56 12.82
CA ASP A 34 20.59 4.64 11.83
C ASP A 34 21.40 4.39 10.55
N PRO A 35 20.87 4.77 9.37
CA PRO A 35 19.49 5.21 9.15
C PRO A 35 18.49 4.05 9.21
N LYS A 36 17.25 4.34 9.58
CA LYS A 36 16.12 3.41 9.49
C LYS A 36 15.40 3.60 8.17
N GLY A 37 14.95 2.50 7.56
CA GLY A 37 14.28 2.57 6.27
C GLY A 37 13.35 1.41 5.97
N VAL A 38 12.49 1.63 4.99
CA VAL A 38 11.65 0.61 4.36
C VAL A 38 11.93 0.61 2.85
N GLU A 39 11.94 -0.57 2.25
CA GLU A 39 12.01 -0.74 0.80
C GLU A 39 10.60 -1.00 0.26
N LEU A 40 10.21 -0.22 -0.75
CA LEU A 40 8.92 -0.33 -1.41
C LEU A 40 9.12 -0.74 -2.87
N PHE A 41 8.35 -1.72 -3.32
CA PHE A 41 8.34 -2.19 -4.70
C PHE A 41 6.95 -1.99 -5.33
N ALA A 42 6.89 -1.28 -6.45
CA ALA A 42 5.69 -1.12 -7.24
C ALA A 42 5.52 -2.33 -8.18
N THR A 43 4.37 -3.01 -8.11
CA THR A 43 4.08 -4.19 -8.96
C THR A 43 3.41 -3.82 -10.28
N THR A 44 3.00 -2.57 -10.40
CA THR A 44 2.34 -1.95 -11.56
C THR A 44 2.68 -0.47 -11.56
N ASP A 45 2.51 0.19 -12.71
CA ASP A 45 2.64 1.64 -12.82
C ASP A 45 1.69 2.33 -11.82
N ILE A 46 2.20 3.30 -11.08
CA ILE A 46 1.46 4.13 -10.13
C ILE A 46 1.53 5.57 -10.62
N THR A 47 0.37 6.12 -11.01
CA THR A 47 0.31 7.50 -11.55
C THR A 47 0.69 8.56 -10.51
N ASP A 48 0.35 8.35 -9.24
CA ASP A 48 0.71 9.26 -8.16
C ASP A 48 0.85 8.50 -6.83
N LEU A 49 2.07 8.46 -6.29
CA LEU A 49 2.37 7.84 -5.00
C LEU A 49 1.69 8.54 -3.83
N ALA A 50 1.26 9.80 -3.94
CA ALA A 50 0.55 10.50 -2.87
C ALA A 50 -0.80 9.86 -2.51
N GLN A 51 -1.27 8.88 -3.30
CA GLN A 51 -2.40 8.02 -2.97
C GLN A 51 -2.09 6.99 -1.87
N PHE A 52 -0.82 6.79 -1.54
CA PHE A 52 -0.32 5.83 -0.56
C PHE A 52 0.31 6.53 0.64
N ALA A 53 0.34 5.81 1.75
CA ALA A 53 0.87 6.30 3.02
C ALA A 53 1.59 5.19 3.77
N LEU A 54 2.56 5.57 4.60
CA LEU A 54 3.20 4.68 5.55
C LEU A 54 2.57 4.83 6.94
N GLY A 55 2.18 3.67 7.47
CA GLY A 55 1.77 3.37 8.85
C GLY A 55 2.96 2.87 9.67
N VAL A 56 3.30 3.45 10.83
CA VAL A 56 4.46 3.02 11.65
C VAL A 56 4.05 2.68 13.08
N ALA A 57 3.93 1.38 13.33
CA ALA A 57 3.73 0.79 14.66
C ALA A 57 5.08 0.52 15.35
N ASN A 58 5.47 1.35 16.33
CA ASN A 58 6.75 1.20 17.04
C ASN A 58 6.60 0.38 18.33
N ASN A 59 7.49 -0.59 18.57
CA ASN A 59 7.61 -1.34 19.83
C ASN A 59 6.30 -2.01 20.33
N GLY A 60 5.47 -2.52 19.43
CA GLY A 60 4.21 -3.18 19.78
C GLY A 60 3.05 -2.23 20.07
N GLN A 61 3.27 -0.92 19.95
CA GLN A 61 2.17 0.05 19.87
C GLN A 61 1.55 -0.03 18.47
N GLY A 62 0.22 0.09 18.37
CA GLY A 62 -0.44 0.22 17.09
C GLY A 62 -0.04 1.51 16.37
N THR A 63 -0.21 1.54 15.06
CA THR A 63 -0.26 2.81 14.32
C THR A 63 -1.59 3.51 14.65
N ASP A 64 -1.55 4.82 14.89
CA ASP A 64 -2.74 5.65 15.07
C ASP A 64 -3.26 6.21 13.74
N GLY A 65 -2.67 5.81 12.60
CA GLY A 65 -3.16 6.14 11.28
C GLY A 65 -2.03 6.30 10.26
N VAL A 66 -2.05 7.43 9.56
CA VAL A 66 -1.07 7.77 8.54
C VAL A 66 0.00 8.67 9.17
N GLU A 67 1.24 8.22 9.22
CA GLU A 67 2.35 9.04 9.72
C GLU A 67 3.06 9.77 8.58
N THR A 68 3.08 9.22 7.36
CA THR A 68 3.69 9.88 6.19
C THR A 68 2.98 9.52 4.91
N ILE A 69 2.43 10.53 4.23
CA ILE A 69 1.99 10.43 2.83
C ILE A 69 3.23 10.36 1.95
N LEU A 70 3.26 9.43 1.00
CA LEU A 70 4.37 9.34 0.05
C LEU A 70 4.42 10.57 -0.87
N PRO A 71 5.60 10.95 -1.40
CA PRO A 71 5.73 12.13 -2.25
C PRO A 71 4.83 12.03 -3.48
N SER A 72 4.31 13.17 -3.94
CA SER A 72 3.55 13.21 -5.20
C SER A 72 4.50 13.04 -6.38
N GLN A 73 4.56 11.82 -6.90
CA GLN A 73 5.37 11.42 -8.04
C GLN A 73 4.80 10.13 -8.65
N ALA A 74 5.03 9.91 -9.94
CA ALA A 74 4.73 8.64 -10.58
C ALA A 74 5.86 7.61 -10.32
N LEU A 75 5.53 6.32 -10.37
CA LEU A 75 6.46 5.20 -10.42
C LEU A 75 6.07 4.19 -11.50
#